data_AF-A0A6A8AI76-F1
#
_entry.id   AF-A0A6A8AI76-F1
#
_cell.length_a   1.000
_cell.length_b   1.000
_cell.length_c   1.000
_cell.angle_alpha   90.00
_cell.angle_beta   90.00
_cell.angle_gamma   90.00
#
_symmetry.space_group_name_H-M   'P 1'
#
loop_
_entity.id
_entity.type
_entity.pdbx_description
1 polymer ?
#
loop_
_entity_poly.entity_id
_entity_poly.type
_entity_poly.pdbx_seq_one_letter_code
_entity_poly.pdbx_strand_id
1 'polypeptide(L)'
;MNKYKTQIVKDVVKEALERLSEDKLTEVFDFVSYLLAKEKMEGEREEKSELDLDPKKDPILKYIGGVSHGSLAKDIDRELYGD
;
A
#
# COMPACT_ATOMS: atom_id res chain seq x y z
N MET A 1 -8.98 -20.18 20.75
CA MET A 1 -10.34 -19.63 20.52
C MET A 1 -10.53 -18.92 19.17
N ASN A 2 -9.48 -18.50 18.44
CA ASN A 2 -9.65 -17.78 17.16
C ASN A 2 -10.14 -18.62 15.98
N LYS A 3 -9.70 -19.88 15.83
CA LYS A 3 -10.06 -20.72 14.67
C LYS A 3 -11.57 -20.95 14.54
N TYR A 4 -12.27 -21.12 15.66
CA TYR A 4 -13.72 -21.31 15.69
C TYR A 4 -14.47 -20.04 15.30
N LYS A 5 -14.01 -18.86 15.74
CA LYS A 5 -14.58 -17.58 15.31
C LYS A 5 -14.42 -17.37 13.81
N THR A 6 -13.25 -17.68 13.25
CA THR A 6 -13.01 -17.58 11.81
C THR A 6 -13.91 -18.52 11.01
N GLN A 7 -14.14 -19.74 11.49
CA GLN A 7 -15.01 -20.68 10.82
C GLN A 7 -16.46 -20.19 10.79
N ILE A 8 -16.98 -19.73 11.93
CA ILE A 8 -18.34 -19.17 12.03
C ILE A 8 -18.51 -17.99 11.07
N VAL A 9 -17.54 -17.08 11.00
CA VAL A 9 -17.60 -15.93 10.09
C VAL A 9 -17.62 -16.38 8.62
N LYS A 10 -16.81 -17.38 8.25
CA LYS A 10 -16.81 -17.91 6.88
C LYS A 10 -18.16 -18.52 6.52
N ASP A 11 -18.79 -19.22 7.44
CA ASP A 11 -20.08 -19.88 7.19
C ASP A 11 -21.20 -18.84 7.08
N VAL A 12 -21.22 -17.82 7.93
CA VAL A 12 -22.17 -16.68 7.83
C VAL A 12 -22.01 -15.93 6.51
N VAL A 13 -20.77 -15.69 6.06
CA VAL A 13 -20.52 -15.02 4.77
C VAL A 13 -21.05 -15.87 3.61
N LYS A 14 -20.86 -17.19 3.62
CA LYS A 14 -21.41 -18.09 2.60
C LYS A 14 -22.93 -18.03 2.54
N GLU A 15 -23.61 -18.12 3.68
CA GLU A 15 -25.06 -18.02 3.74
C GLU A 15 -25.58 -16.66 3.26
N ALA A 16 -24.84 -15.58 3.53
CA ALA A 16 -25.20 -14.25 3.04
C ALA A 16 -25.07 -14.13 1.52
N LEU A 17 -24.04 -14.76 0.91
CA LEU A 17 -23.84 -14.77 -0.54
C LEU A 17 -25.01 -15.43 -1.28
N GLU A 18 -25.61 -16.49 -0.73
CA GLU A 18 -26.76 -17.18 -1.35
C GLU A 18 -28.02 -16.30 -1.45
N ARG A 19 -28.09 -15.21 -0.69
CA ARG A 19 -29.26 -14.31 -0.65
C ARG A 19 -29.09 -13.04 -1.47
N LEU A 20 -27.90 -12.79 -2.01
CA LEU A 20 -27.61 -11.59 -2.78
C LEU A 20 -28.08 -11.73 -4.22
N SER A 21 -28.47 -10.60 -4.83
CA SER A 21 -28.71 -10.53 -6.27
C SER A 21 -27.38 -10.61 -7.03
N GLU A 22 -27.45 -10.99 -8.31
CA GLU A 22 -26.27 -11.15 -9.17
C GLU A 22 -25.42 -9.87 -9.25
N ASP A 23 -26.06 -8.71 -9.43
CA ASP A 23 -25.38 -7.41 -9.43
C ASP A 23 -24.56 -7.14 -8.15
N LYS A 24 -25.06 -7.63 -7.01
CA LYS A 24 -24.40 -7.46 -5.71
C LYS A 24 -23.31 -8.50 -5.48
N LEU A 25 -23.41 -9.66 -6.11
CA LEU A 25 -22.33 -10.65 -6.11
C LEU A 25 -21.09 -10.13 -6.86
N THR A 26 -21.28 -9.37 -7.94
CA THR A 26 -20.17 -8.71 -8.65
C THR A 26 -19.45 -7.71 -7.74
N GLU A 27 -20.20 -6.86 -7.04
CA GLU A 27 -19.63 -5.89 -6.08
C GLU A 27 -18.84 -6.59 -4.96
N VAL A 28 -19.35 -7.70 -4.44
CA VAL A 28 -18.66 -8.51 -3.44
C VAL A 28 -17.39 -9.15 -4.01
N PHE A 29 -17.44 -9.67 -5.24
CA PHE A 29 -16.27 -10.22 -5.92
C PHE A 29 -15.16 -9.18 -6.07
N ASP A 30 -15.49 -7.99 -6.57
CA ASP A 30 -14.53 -6.89 -6.76
C ASP A 30 -13.85 -6.52 -5.43
N PHE A 31 -14.63 -6.42 -4.35
CA PHE A 31 -14.10 -6.11 -3.03
C PHE A 31 -13.18 -7.21 -2.48
N VAL A 32 -13.56 -8.48 -2.63
CA VAL A 32 -12.72 -9.62 -2.21
C VAL A 32 -11.41 -9.65 -3.01
N SER A 33 -11.47 -9.43 -4.32
CA SER A 33 -10.29 -9.33 -5.17
C SER A 33 -9.36 -8.19 -4.75
N TYR A 34 -9.92 -7.03 -4.40
CA TYR A 34 -9.15 -5.91 -3.85
C TYR A 34 -8.45 -6.28 -2.53
N LEU A 35 -9.14 -6.93 -1.59
CA LEU A 35 -8.56 -7.32 -0.31
C LEU A 35 -7.39 -8.31 -0.49
N LEU A 36 -7.55 -9.32 -1.36
CA LEU A 36 -6.49 -10.28 -1.65
C LEU A 36 -5.26 -9.63 -2.29
N ALA A 37 -5.49 -8.70 -3.23
CA ALA A 37 -4.41 -7.93 -3.84
C ALA A 37 -3.69 -7.05 -2.81
N LYS A 38 -4.45 -6.38 -1.92
CA LYS A 38 -3.90 -5.54 -0.86
C LYS A 38 -3.06 -6.35 0.13
N GLU A 39 -3.54 -7.50 0.59
CA GLU A 39 -2.80 -8.38 1.51
C GLU A 39 -1.46 -8.82 0.90
N LYS A 40 -1.45 -9.15 -0.40
CA LYS A 40 -0.22 -9.45 -1.14
C LYS A 40 0.74 -8.26 -1.19
N MET A 41 0.23 -7.06 -1.47
CA MET A 41 1.04 -5.84 -1.54
C MET A 41 1.59 -5.40 -0.18
N GLU A 42 0.86 -5.63 0.90
CA GLU A 42 1.32 -5.35 2.27
C GLU A 42 2.45 -6.29 2.67
N GLY A 43 2.35 -7.59 2.33
CA GLY A 43 3.47 -8.54 2.50
C GLY A 43 4.72 -8.16 1.69
N GLU A 44 4.55 -7.71 0.44
CA GLU A 44 5.67 -7.26 -0.40
C GLU A 44 6.28 -5.90 0.04
N ARG A 45 5.51 -5.04 0.73
CA ARG A 45 6.00 -3.77 1.27
C ARG A 45 6.89 -3.97 2.49
N GLU A 46 6.58 -4.94 3.34
CA GLU A 46 7.44 -5.30 4.47
C GLU A 46 8.80 -5.86 3.99
N GLU A 47 8.83 -6.59 2.86
CA GLU A 47 10.09 -7.04 2.24
C GLU A 47 10.88 -5.89 1.55
N LYS A 48 10.19 -4.87 1.00
CA LYS A 48 10.83 -3.72 0.34
C LYS A 48 11.25 -2.59 1.28
N SER A 49 10.82 -2.59 2.54
CA SER A 49 11.30 -1.60 3.53
C SER A 49 12.77 -1.77 3.91
N GLU A 50 13.41 -2.87 3.52
CA GLU A 50 14.87 -3.05 3.59
C GLU A 50 15.57 -2.79 2.25
N LEU A 51 15.00 -1.97 1.36
CA LEU A 51 15.82 -1.35 0.32
C LEU A 51 16.77 -0.37 1.01
N ASP A 52 17.92 -0.91 1.42
CA ASP A 52 19.10 -0.18 1.89
C ASP A 52 19.49 0.82 0.81
N LEU A 53 18.96 2.04 0.92
CA LEU A 53 19.22 3.17 0.01
C LEU A 53 20.66 3.67 0.23
N ASP A 54 21.65 2.82 -0.01
CA ASP A 54 23.06 3.14 0.08
C ASP A 54 23.50 3.87 -1.21
N PRO A 55 23.86 5.16 -1.14
CA PRO A 55 24.33 5.91 -2.31
C PRO A 55 25.64 5.37 -2.89
N LYS A 56 26.36 4.47 -2.19
CA LYS A 56 27.51 3.74 -2.74
C LYS A 56 27.08 2.61 -3.67
N LYS A 57 25.92 2.01 -3.45
CA LYS A 57 25.37 0.91 -4.27
C LYS A 57 24.55 1.41 -5.45
N ASP A 58 23.97 2.62 -5.34
CA ASP A 58 23.28 3.28 -6.44
C ASP A 58 23.79 4.72 -6.65
N PRO A 59 24.62 4.97 -7.70
CA PRO A 59 25.11 6.30 -8.04
C PRO A 59 24.01 7.31 -8.37
N ILE A 60 22.83 6.87 -8.81
CA ILE A 60 21.69 7.75 -9.10
C ILE A 60 21.14 8.35 -7.80
N LEU A 61 21.18 7.61 -6.68
CA LEU A 61 20.80 8.14 -5.36
C LEU A 61 21.69 9.32 -4.93
N LYS A 62 22.96 9.38 -5.37
CA LYS A 62 23.81 10.57 -5.13
C LYS A 62 23.27 11.82 -5.82
N TYR A 63 22.63 11.67 -6.98
CA TYR A 63 22.04 12.79 -7.72
C TYR A 63 20.69 13.19 -7.13
N ILE A 64 19.85 12.22 -6.73
CA ILE A 64 18.53 12.48 -6.13
C ILE A 64 18.67 13.07 -4.71
N GLY A 65 19.66 12.65 -3.92
CA GLY A 65 20.00 13.30 -2.64
C GLY A 65 20.85 14.57 -2.78
N GLY A 66 21.44 14.80 -3.96
CA GLY A 66 22.20 16.02 -4.27
C GLY A 66 21.32 17.23 -4.56
N VAL A 67 20.07 17.03 -4.99
CA VAL A 67 19.10 18.13 -5.20
C VAL A 67 18.52 18.68 -3.90
N SER A 68 18.46 17.90 -2.81
CA SER A 68 18.04 18.41 -1.49
C SER A 68 19.06 19.36 -0.85
N HIS A 69 20.32 19.35 -1.31
CA HIS A 69 21.37 20.29 -0.90
C HIS A 69 21.90 21.15 -2.06
N GLY A 70 21.32 21.00 -3.25
CA GLY A 70 21.71 21.73 -4.45
C GLY A 70 21.12 23.12 -4.48
N SER A 71 21.70 24.00 -5.30
CA SER A 71 21.24 25.37 -5.55
C SER A 71 19.76 25.51 -5.95
N LEU A 72 19.09 24.40 -6.27
CA LEU A 72 17.65 24.33 -6.56
C LEU A 72 16.78 24.30 -5.29
N ALA A 73 17.25 23.68 -4.21
CA ALA A 73 16.55 23.63 -2.91
C ALA A 73 16.92 24.81 -2.00
N LYS A 74 17.95 25.56 -2.37
CA LYS A 74 18.35 26.76 -1.65
C LYS A 74 17.29 27.84 -1.89
N ASP A 75 16.72 28.34 -0.81
CA ASP A 75 15.75 29.44 -0.80
C ASP A 75 14.33 29.10 -1.28
N ILE A 76 13.98 27.82 -1.42
CA ILE A 76 12.61 27.40 -1.80
C ILE A 76 11.56 27.94 -0.83
N ASP A 77 11.87 27.97 0.47
CA ASP A 77 10.91 28.44 1.47
C ASP A 77 10.66 29.94 1.30
N ARG A 78 11.69 30.70 0.95
CA ARG A 78 11.58 32.15 0.67
C ARG A 78 10.88 32.43 -0.66
N GLU A 79 11.08 31.59 -1.67
CA GLU A 79 10.40 31.72 -2.97
C GLU A 79 8.91 31.33 -2.89
N LEU A 80 8.59 30.31 -2.09
CA LEU A 80 7.22 29.81 -1.95
C LEU A 80 6.39 30.58 -0.92
N TYR A 81 7.01 31.01 0.18
CA TYR A 81 6.28 31.62 1.28
C TYR A 81 6.54 33.12 1.45
N GLY A 82 7.62 33.66 0.87
CA GLY A 82 8.06 35.03 1.18
C GLY A 82 8.42 35.19 2.67
N ASP A 83 9.07 36.29 3.03
CA ASP A 83 9.22 36.63 4.46
C ASP A 83 7.86 36.93 5.11
#